data_AF-A0A4U6UWE1-F1
#
_entry.id   AF-A0A4U6UWE1-F1
#
_cell.length_a   1.000
_cell.length_b   1.000
_cell.length_c   1.000
_cell.angle_alpha   90.00
_cell.angle_beta   90.00
_cell.angle_gamma   90.00
#
_symmetry.space_group_name_H-M   'P 1'
#
loop_
_entity.id
_entity.type
_entity.pdbx_description
1 polymer ?
#
loop_
_entity_poly.entity_id
_entity_poly.type
_entity_poly.pdbx_seq_one_letter_code
_entity_poly.pdbx_strand_id
1 'polypeptide(L)' 'MDGKCLKSLAIVAVMIFLVAAPPIQVEAAKQACCPNVAARACYAPCSPFVIKETCAIFCDCLIRDKGQCPPDHSW' A
#
# COMPACT_ATOMS: atom_id res chain seq x y z
N MET A 1 -11.60 46.22 3.82
CA MET A 1 -10.85 44.98 4.11
C MET A 1 -10.87 44.12 2.86
N ASP A 2 -9.76 44.14 2.12
CA ASP A 2 -9.64 43.57 0.77
C ASP A 2 -9.77 42.04 0.79
N GLY A 3 -10.73 41.48 0.05
CA GLY A 3 -10.94 40.04 -0.14
C GLY A 3 -9.80 39.28 -0.84
N LYS A 4 -8.63 39.91 -0.99
CA LYS A 4 -7.40 39.34 -1.56
C LYS A 4 -6.60 38.54 -0.51
N CYS A 5 -6.68 38.89 0.78
CA CYS A 5 -5.99 38.17 1.85
C CYS A 5 -6.57 36.75 2.06
N LEU A 6 -7.90 36.60 1.93
CA LEU A 6 -8.56 35.30 2.12
C LEU A 6 -8.20 34.30 1.01
N LYS A 7 -8.06 34.78 -0.23
CA LYS A 7 -7.63 33.96 -1.38
C LYS A 7 -6.21 33.44 -1.19
N SER A 8 -5.32 34.28 -0.66
CA SER A 8 -3.92 33.89 -0.41
C SER A 8 -3.82 32.83 0.69
N LEU A 9 -4.63 32.94 1.74
CA LEU A 9 -4.68 31.93 2.81
C LEU A 9 -5.16 30.57 2.29
N ALA A 10 -6.17 30.57 1.42
CA ALA A 10 -6.69 29.36 0.79
C ALA A 10 -5.64 28.68 -0.10
N ILE A 11 -4.87 29.46 -0.87
CA ILE A 11 -3.81 28.92 -1.72
C ILE A 11 -2.70 28.30 -0.86
N VAL A 12 -2.26 28.97 0.20
CA VAL A 12 -1.23 28.43 1.10
C VAL A 12 -1.71 27.17 1.81
N ALA A 13 -2.97 27.12 2.26
CA ALA A 13 -3.54 25.93 2.86
C ALA A 13 -3.57 24.74 1.88
N VAL A 14 -4.02 24.96 0.64
CA VAL A 14 -4.04 23.93 -0.41
C VAL A 14 -2.63 23.41 -0.73
N MET A 15 -1.64 24.30 -0.76
CA MET A 15 -0.24 23.90 -1.01
C MET A 15 0.32 23.04 0.14
N ILE A 16 -0.02 23.35 1.40
CA ILE A 16 0.40 22.54 2.56
C ILE A 16 -0.25 21.15 2.52
N PHE A 17 -1.56 21.06 2.18
CA PHE A 17 -2.24 19.77 2.02
C PHE A 17 -1.66 18.92 0.88
N LEU A 18 -1.25 19.53 -0.23
CA LEU A 18 -0.62 18.84 -1.36
C LEU A 18 0.79 18.33 -1.02
N VAL A 19 1.55 19.06 -0.20
CA VAL A 19 2.93 18.70 0.19
C VAL A 19 2.96 17.70 1.35
N ALA A 20 1.93 17.69 2.21
CA ALA A 20 1.85 16.78 3.36
C ALA A 20 1.41 15.35 3.02
N ALA A 21 1.06 15.07 1.76
CA ALA A 21 0.93 13.69 1.32
C ALA A 21 2.33 13.04 1.40
N PRO A 22 2.55 12.05 2.29
CA PRO A 22 3.82 11.34 2.32
C PRO A 22 4.07 10.81 0.90
N PRO A 23 5.34 10.76 0.43
CA PRO A 23 5.64 10.21 -0.87
C PRO A 23 4.95 8.85 -0.93
N ILE A 24 3.97 8.74 -1.83
CA ILE A 24 3.24 7.53 -2.11
C ILE A 24 4.35 6.57 -2.50
N GLN A 25 4.80 5.78 -1.54
CA GLN A 25 5.90 4.88 -1.78
C GLN A 25 5.35 3.98 -2.86
N VAL A 26 5.91 4.14 -4.05
CA VAL A 26 5.83 3.16 -5.13
C VAL A 26 6.68 1.99 -4.61
N GLU A 27 6.24 1.42 -3.49
CA GLU A 27 6.79 0.27 -2.83
C GLU A 27 6.64 -0.81 -3.88
N ALA A 28 7.75 -1.07 -4.58
CA ALA A 28 7.85 -1.97 -5.71
C ALA A 28 6.91 -3.13 -5.43
N ALA A 29 5.81 -3.23 -6.21
CA ALA A 29 4.61 -3.94 -5.80
C ALA A 29 4.95 -5.34 -5.32
N LYS A 30 5.14 -5.50 -3.99
CA LYS A 30 5.66 -6.74 -3.45
C LYS A 30 4.63 -7.81 -3.75
N GLN A 31 5.03 -8.81 -4.51
CA GLN A 31 4.19 -9.91 -4.95
C GLN A 31 4.01 -10.87 -3.79
N ALA A 32 2.76 -11.09 -3.38
CA ALA A 32 2.42 -12.19 -2.51
C ALA A 32 2.39 -13.49 -3.33
N CYS A 33 3.02 -14.54 -2.81
CA CYS A 33 3.10 -15.88 -3.35
C CYS A 33 2.55 -16.85 -2.31
N CYS A 34 1.43 -17.52 -2.59
CA CYS A 34 0.72 -18.36 -1.64
C CYS A 34 0.73 -19.84 -2.05
N PRO A 35 0.69 -20.80 -1.12
CA PRO A 35 0.78 -22.23 -1.41
C PRO A 35 -0.49 -22.80 -2.04
N ASN A 36 -1.63 -22.12 -1.83
CA ASN A 36 -2.91 -22.53 -2.36
C ASN A 36 -3.90 -21.35 -2.39
N VAL A 37 -5.06 -21.58 -3.00
CA VAL A 37 -6.16 -20.59 -3.09
C VAL A 37 -6.66 -20.16 -1.71
N ALA A 38 -6.67 -21.05 -0.72
CA ALA A 38 -7.18 -20.73 0.61
C ALA A 38 -6.29 -19.70 1.33
N ALA A 39 -4.96 -19.90 1.27
CA ALA A 39 -3.97 -18.94 1.74
C ALA A 39 -4.10 -17.59 1.02
N ARG A 40 -4.32 -17.60 -0.29
CA ARG A 40 -4.56 -16.38 -1.08
C ARG A 40 -5.83 -15.64 -0.65
N ALA A 41 -6.91 -16.39 -0.39
CA ALA A 41 -8.18 -15.86 0.08
C ALA A 41 -8.11 -15.32 1.52
N CYS A 42 -7.17 -15.83 2.33
CA CYS A 42 -6.83 -15.26 3.64
C CYS A 42 -6.02 -13.95 3.49
N TYR A 43 -5.02 -13.93 2.60
CA TYR A 43 -4.12 -12.79 2.43
C TYR A 43 -4.82 -11.57 1.81
N ALA A 44 -5.66 -11.78 0.78
CA ALA A 44 -6.33 -10.73 0.03
C ALA A 44 -7.13 -9.74 0.90
N PRO A 45 -7.99 -10.18 1.84
CA PRO A 45 -8.69 -9.26 2.74
C PRO A 45 -7.80 -8.67 3.83
N CYS A 46 -6.66 -9.28 4.17
CA CYS A 46 -5.75 -8.78 5.20
C CYS A 46 -4.83 -7.63 4.70
N SER A 47 -4.29 -7.78 3.48
CA SER A 47 -3.30 -6.85 2.89
C SER A 47 -3.69 -5.36 2.83
N PRO A 48 -4.96 -4.94 2.68
CA PRO A 48 -5.29 -3.52 2.67
C PRO A 48 -5.36 -2.88 4.07
N PHE A 49 -5.44 -3.67 5.13
CA PHE A 49 -5.61 -3.17 6.51
C PHE A 49 -4.37 -3.35 7.38
N VAL A 50 -3.53 -4.33 7.06
CA VAL A 50 -2.38 -4.73 7.86
C VAL A 50 -1.12 -4.77 6.97
N ILE A 51 0.04 -4.60 7.59
CA ILE A 51 1.35 -4.73 6.93
C ILE A 51 1.41 -6.07 6.18
N LYS A 52 1.76 -6.01 4.89
CA LYS A 52 1.78 -7.16 3.97
C LYS A 52 2.53 -8.36 4.54
N GLU A 53 3.69 -8.13 5.16
CA GLU A 53 4.52 -9.18 5.78
C GLU A 53 3.78 -9.91 6.90
N THR A 54 3.01 -9.19 7.73
CA THR A 54 2.21 -9.81 8.80
C THR A 54 1.09 -10.69 8.23
N CYS A 55 0.37 -10.20 7.21
CA CYS A 55 -0.65 -10.99 6.53
C CYS A 55 -0.06 -12.23 5.86
N ALA A 56 1.14 -12.10 5.31
CA ALA A 56 1.84 -13.20 4.67
C ALA A 56 2.19 -14.29 5.71
N ILE A 57 2.74 -13.91 6.86
CA ILE A 57 3.02 -14.85 7.95
C ILE A 57 1.73 -15.53 8.44
N PHE A 58 0.65 -14.78 8.63
CA PHE A 58 -0.60 -15.31 9.15
C PHE A 58 -1.29 -16.28 8.17
N CYS A 59 -1.22 -15.97 6.88
CA CYS A 59 -1.86 -16.74 5.82
C CYS A 59 -0.93 -17.72 5.10
N ASP A 60 0.27 -17.96 5.65
CA ASP A 60 1.31 -18.83 5.07
C ASP A 60 1.67 -18.46 3.61
N CYS A 61 1.75 -17.16 3.33
CA CYS A 61 2.22 -16.63 2.04
C CYS A 61 3.61 -16.01 2.19
N LEU A 62 4.31 -15.89 1.07
CA LEU A 62 5.61 -15.27 0.96
C LEU A 62 5.46 -13.90 0.28
N ILE A 63 6.21 -12.91 0.74
CA ILE A 63 6.31 -11.61 0.08
C ILE A 63 7.63 -11.56 -0.69
N ARG A 64 7.55 -11.29 -2.01
CA ARG A 64 8.72 -11.13 -2.87
C ARG A 64 8.72 -9.78 -3.55
N ASP A 65 9.88 -9.14 -3.61
CA ASP A 65 10.01 -7.84 -4.29
C ASP A 65 9.89 -7.98 -5.81
N LYS A 66 10.44 -9.05 -6.40
CA LYS A 66 10.38 -9.38 -7.84
C LYS A 66 10.54 -10.88 -8.09
N GLY A 67 10.05 -11.35 -9.23
CA GLY A 67 10.31 -12.68 -9.76
C GLY A 67 9.10 -13.61 -9.72
N GLN A 68 9.28 -14.81 -10.27
CA GLN A 68 8.24 -15.84 -10.28
C GLN A 68 8.11 -16.44 -8.88
N CYS A 69 6.87 -16.73 -8.49
CA CYS A 69 6.62 -17.46 -7.25
C CYS A 69 7.23 -18.86 -7.33
N PRO A 70 7.75 -19.39 -6.20
CA PRO A 70 8.29 -20.74 -6.21
C PRO A 70 7.13 -21.74 -6.42
N PRO A 71 7.40 -22.95 -6.95
CA PRO A 71 6.36 -23.87 -7.38
C PRO A 71 5.40 -24.28 -6.25
N ASP A 72 5.93 -24.35 -5.03
CA ASP A 72 5.21 -24.63 -3.79
C ASP A 72 4.36 -23.45 -3.29
N HIS A 73 4.57 -22.23 -3.80
CA HIS A 73 3.81 -21.02 -3.47
C HIS A 73 3.33 -20.25 -4.70
N SER A 74 2.80 -20.96 -5.70
CA SER A 74 2.52 -20.43 -7.03
C SER A 74 1.22 -19.61 -7.18
N TRP A 75 0.46 -19.36 -6.09
CA TRP A 75 -0.86 -18.69 -6.11
C TRP A 75 -0.86 -17.20 -5.72
#